data_AF-A0A970AL16-F1
#
_entry.id   AF-A0A970AL16-F1
#
_cell.length_a   1.000
_cell.length_b   1.000
_cell.length_c   1.000
_cell.angle_alpha   90.00
_cell.angle_beta   90.00
_cell.angle_gamma   90.00
#
_symmetry.space_group_name_H-M   'P 1'
#
loop_
_entity.id
_entity.type
_entity.pdbx_description
1 polymer ?
#
loop_
_entity_poly.entity_id
_entity_poly.type
_entity_poly.pdbx_seq_one_letter_code
_entity_poly.pdbx_strand_id
1 'polypeptide(L)'
;MEIRYTAPTPEEYVDLRIRTGMGQKNLAATKTALENSLFIVCLWNNQELIGFGRIVGDQGLAYLVSDIMVDPRYQGQGYGKLIMKEIDEYLEKNSDETAYVCLIANKPADQLYKQFRFEYVQPRACGMKRVQTKKTPS
;
A
#
# COMPACT_ATOMS: atom_id res chain seq x y z
N MET A 1 2.79 7.37 -19.30
CA MET A 1 2.89 6.87 -17.92
C MET A 1 3.41 8.00 -17.05
N GLU A 2 2.73 8.29 -15.95
CA GLU A 2 3.04 9.40 -15.05
C GLU A 2 2.99 8.92 -13.60
N ILE A 3 3.93 9.37 -12.77
CA ILE A 3 3.90 9.15 -11.32
C ILE A 3 3.35 10.40 -10.66
N ARG A 4 2.35 10.25 -9.79
CA ARG A 4 1.79 11.33 -8.98
C ARG A 4 1.84 10.96 -7.51
N TYR A 5 2.16 11.93 -6.65
CA TYR A 5 2.20 11.73 -5.19
C TYR A 5 0.96 12.28 -4.48
N THR A 6 -0.01 12.78 -5.25
CA THR A 6 -1.30 13.22 -4.75
C THR A 6 -2.28 12.04 -4.71
N ALA A 7 -3.19 12.06 -3.73
CA ALA A 7 -4.22 11.05 -3.61
C ALA A 7 -5.15 11.05 -4.84
N PRO A 8 -5.57 9.88 -5.35
CA PRO A 8 -6.67 9.79 -6.29
C PRO A 8 -7.99 10.05 -5.55
N THR A 9 -9.09 10.13 -6.30
CA THR A 9 -10.41 10.13 -5.67
C THR A 9 -10.70 8.79 -4.97
N PRO A 10 -11.59 8.76 -3.95
CA PRO A 10 -12.02 7.51 -3.33
C PRO A 10 -12.58 6.50 -4.33
N GLU A 11 -13.29 6.97 -5.35
CA GLU A 11 -13.87 6.15 -6.42
C GLU A 11 -12.78 5.47 -7.25
N GLU A 12 -11.81 6.23 -7.77
CA GLU A 12 -10.70 5.69 -8.55
C GLU A 12 -9.87 4.66 -7.77
N TYR A 13 -9.61 4.92 -6.48
CA TYR A 13 -8.92 3.98 -5.60
C TYR A 13 -9.72 2.68 -5.41
N VAL A 14 -11.02 2.80 -5.13
CA VAL A 14 -11.88 1.62 -4.94
C VAL A 14 -12.02 0.82 -6.23
N ASP A 15 -12.12 1.49 -7.38
CA ASP A 15 -12.16 0.85 -8.69
C ASP A 15 -10.88 0.07 -8.98
N LEU A 16 -9.69 0.64 -8.69
CA LEU A 16 -8.43 -0.10 -8.80
C LEU A 16 -8.37 -1.29 -7.82
N ARG A 17 -8.84 -1.14 -6.58
CA ARG A 17 -8.93 -2.25 -5.62
C ARG A 17 -9.78 -3.41 -6.14
N ILE A 18 -10.92 -3.11 -6.76
CA ILE A 18 -11.82 -4.12 -7.32
C ILE A 18 -11.13 -4.84 -8.48
N ARG A 19 -10.54 -4.09 -9.41
CA ARG A 19 -9.82 -4.65 -10.56
C ARG A 19 -8.64 -5.54 -10.17
N THR A 20 -8.00 -5.25 -9.03
CA THR A 20 -6.86 -6.02 -8.50
C THR A 20 -7.27 -7.15 -7.55
N GLY A 21 -8.57 -7.40 -7.36
CA GLY A 21 -9.07 -8.47 -6.49
C GLY A 21 -8.90 -8.20 -4.99
N MET A 22 -8.56 -6.97 -4.59
CA MET A 22 -8.43 -6.59 -3.17
C MET A 22 -9.78 -6.23 -2.51
N GLY A 23 -10.86 -6.23 -3.30
CA GLY A 23 -12.23 -6.06 -2.84
C GLY A 23 -12.64 -4.62 -2.55
N GLN A 24 -13.95 -4.44 -2.36
CA GLN A 24 -14.56 -3.13 -2.16
C GLN A 24 -14.30 -2.55 -0.76
N LYS A 25 -14.28 -1.22 -0.67
CA LYS A 25 -14.24 -0.45 0.58
C LYS A 25 -15.35 0.60 0.58
N ASN A 26 -15.75 1.01 1.78
CA ASN A 26 -16.67 2.13 1.95
C ASN A 26 -15.98 3.44 1.56
N LEU A 27 -16.60 4.24 0.69
CA LEU A 27 -15.99 5.46 0.13
C LEU A 27 -15.64 6.51 1.19
N ALA A 28 -16.47 6.69 2.22
CA ALA A 28 -16.16 7.64 3.30
C ALA A 28 -14.93 7.20 4.10
N ALA A 29 -14.83 5.92 4.45
CA ALA A 29 -13.64 5.37 5.09
C ALA A 29 -12.40 5.42 4.18
N THR A 30 -12.57 5.20 2.87
CA THR A 30 -11.50 5.36 1.88
C THR A 30 -10.99 6.80 1.85
N LYS A 31 -11.88 7.79 1.79
CA LYS A 31 -11.51 9.21 1.81
C LYS A 31 -10.64 9.54 3.02
N THR A 32 -11.10 9.16 4.22
CA THR A 32 -10.32 9.33 5.45
C THR A 32 -8.96 8.63 5.37
N ALA A 33 -8.91 7.41 4.84
CA ALA A 33 -7.65 6.67 4.71
C ALA A 33 -6.65 7.36 3.77
N LEU A 34 -7.11 7.90 2.64
CA LEU A 34 -6.27 8.63 1.68
C LEU A 34 -5.75 9.94 2.28
N GLU A 35 -6.61 10.70 2.96
CA GLU A 35 -6.24 11.96 3.63
C GLU A 35 -5.22 11.75 4.77
N ASN A 36 -5.27 10.61 5.45
CA ASN A 36 -4.39 10.28 6.58
C ASN A 36 -3.19 9.39 6.17
N SER A 37 -2.94 9.20 4.88
CA SER A 37 -1.74 8.49 4.43
C SER A 37 -0.54 9.41 4.49
N LEU A 38 0.57 8.94 5.06
CA LEU A 38 1.82 9.71 5.14
C LEU A 38 2.44 9.94 3.78
N PHE A 39 2.31 8.95 2.90
CA PHE A 39 2.83 8.99 1.54
C PHE A 39 1.94 8.17 0.62
N ILE A 40 1.74 8.67 -0.60
CA ILE A 40 0.98 8.01 -1.65
C ILE A 40 1.81 8.07 -2.93
N VAL A 41 1.81 6.96 -3.67
CA VAL A 41 2.36 6.87 -5.02
C VAL A 41 1.27 6.34 -5.93
N CYS A 42 0.95 7.10 -6.97
CA CYS A 42 -0.02 6.74 -7.99
C CYS A 42 0.66 6.64 -9.35
N LEU A 43 0.40 5.56 -10.07
CA LEU A 43 0.80 5.40 -11.47
C LEU A 43 -0.41 5.64 -12.36
N TRP A 44 -0.25 6.56 -13.31
CA TRP A 44 -1.30 6.98 -14.23
C TRP A 44 -0.92 6.67 -15.67
N ASN A 45 -1.84 6.04 -16.39
CA ASN A 45 -1.80 5.99 -17.83
C ASN A 45 -2.90 6.91 -18.38
N ASN A 46 -2.50 8.08 -18.89
CA ASN A 46 -3.42 9.17 -19.21
C ASN A 46 -4.25 9.59 -17.97
N GLN A 47 -5.57 9.44 -18.03
CA GLN A 47 -6.51 9.74 -16.94
C GLN A 47 -6.89 8.48 -16.14
N GLU A 48 -6.27 7.34 -16.40
CA GLU A 48 -6.58 6.10 -15.70
C GLU A 48 -5.53 5.80 -14.62
N LEU A 49 -5.99 5.63 -13.38
CA LEU A 49 -5.17 5.10 -12.29
C LEU A 49 -4.91 3.62 -12.54
N ILE A 50 -3.65 3.23 -12.72
CA ILE A 50 -3.27 1.84 -13.04
C ILE A 50 -2.38 1.19 -11.96
N GLY A 51 -1.86 1.99 -11.03
CA GLY A 51 -1.04 1.49 -9.94
C GLY A 51 -1.09 2.42 -8.75
N PHE A 52 -0.95 1.86 -7.56
CA PHE A 52 -1.06 2.60 -6.30
C PHE A 52 -0.21 1.93 -5.21
N GLY A 53 0.33 2.73 -4.31
CA GLY A 53 0.90 2.27 -3.04
C GLY A 53 0.87 3.39 -2.01
N ARG A 54 0.86 3.04 -0.73
CA ARG A 54 0.85 4.04 0.34
C ARG A 54 1.62 3.62 1.58
N ILE A 55 1.93 4.61 2.39
CA ILE A 55 2.49 4.45 3.74
C ILE A 55 1.50 5.03 4.75
N VAL A 56 1.24 4.28 5.82
CA VAL A 56 0.55 4.74 7.03
C VAL A 56 1.54 4.70 8.18
N GLY A 57 1.48 5.63 9.10
CA GLY A 57 2.39 5.62 10.25
C GLY A 57 2.24 6.81 11.15
N ASP A 58 3.18 6.94 12.08
CA ASP A 58 3.25 8.02 13.07
C ASP A 58 4.36 9.04 12.79
N GLN A 59 5.06 8.90 11.65
CA GLN A 59 6.23 9.73 11.25
C GLN A 59 7.45 9.59 12.17
N GLY A 60 7.55 8.51 12.94
CA GLY A 60 8.74 8.24 13.73
C GLY A 60 9.01 6.76 13.94
N LEU A 61 8.17 6.09 14.71
CA LEU A 61 8.45 4.74 15.22
C LEU A 61 7.87 3.63 14.37
N ALA A 62 6.71 3.84 13.76
CA ALA A 62 5.98 2.76 13.10
C ALA A 62 5.43 3.16 11.74
N TYR A 63 5.75 2.34 10.74
CA TYR A 63 5.30 2.50 9.36
C TYR A 63 4.71 1.18 8.85
N LEU A 64 3.57 1.31 8.16
CA LEU A 64 2.90 0.23 7.45
C LEU A 64 2.87 0.57 5.96
N VAL A 65 3.64 -0.17 5.17
CA VAL A 65 3.51 -0.16 3.71
C VAL A 65 2.25 -0.96 3.35
N SER A 66 1.31 -0.31 2.66
CA SER A 66 -0.01 -0.88 2.39
C SER A 66 -0.45 -0.63 0.96
N ASP A 67 -1.40 -1.46 0.51
CA ASP A 67 -2.19 -1.26 -0.70
C ASP A 67 -1.36 -1.16 -1.99
N ILE A 68 -0.28 -1.94 -2.07
CA ILE A 68 0.49 -2.07 -3.30
C ILE A 68 -0.35 -2.79 -4.35
N MET A 69 -0.75 -2.03 -5.37
CA MET A 69 -1.69 -2.45 -6.41
C MET A 69 -1.12 -2.11 -7.77
N VAL A 70 -1.27 -3.03 -8.72
CA VAL A 70 -1.06 -2.79 -10.15
C VAL A 70 -2.19 -3.48 -10.89
N ASP A 71 -2.89 -2.72 -11.73
CA ASP A 71 -3.96 -3.23 -12.59
C ASP A 71 -3.44 -4.46 -13.38
N PRO A 72 -4.20 -5.57 -13.43
CA PRO A 72 -3.76 -6.81 -14.08
C PRO A 72 -3.24 -6.63 -15.52
N ARG A 73 -3.80 -5.69 -16.28
CA ARG A 73 -3.38 -5.39 -17.67
C ARG A 73 -1.96 -4.84 -17.75
N TYR A 74 -1.43 -4.32 -16.64
CA TYR A 74 -0.13 -3.68 -16.54
C TYR A 74 0.86 -4.49 -15.67
N GLN A 75 0.48 -5.68 -15.18
CA GLN A 75 1.37 -6.54 -14.41
C GLN A 75 2.48 -7.14 -15.28
N GLY A 76 3.56 -7.60 -14.64
CA GLY A 76 4.74 -8.16 -15.34
C GLY A 76 5.66 -7.12 -15.99
N GLN A 77 5.30 -5.84 -15.96
CA GLN A 77 6.05 -4.75 -16.60
C GLN A 77 6.93 -3.93 -15.63
N GLY A 78 7.08 -4.40 -14.39
CA GLY A 78 7.92 -3.74 -13.37
C GLY A 78 7.24 -2.61 -12.58
N TYR A 79 5.95 -2.32 -12.80
CA TYR A 79 5.28 -1.22 -12.08
C TYR A 79 5.14 -1.43 -10.56
N GLY A 80 5.03 -2.67 -10.09
CA GLY A 80 5.07 -2.95 -8.64
C GLY A 80 6.43 -2.58 -8.03
N LYS A 81 7.51 -2.85 -8.78
CA LYS A 81 8.88 -2.45 -8.41
C LYS A 81 9.06 -0.94 -8.45
N LEU A 82 8.46 -0.27 -9.42
CA LEU A 82 8.47 1.19 -9.48
C LEU A 82 7.79 1.80 -8.24
N ILE A 83 6.58 1.34 -7.88
CA ILE A 83 5.88 1.81 -6.68
C ILE A 83 6.73 1.58 -5.41
N MET A 84 7.29 0.38 -5.26
CA MET A 84 8.11 0.07 -4.09
C MET A 84 9.40 0.88 -4.03
N LYS A 85 9.99 1.23 -5.18
CA LYS A 85 11.16 2.11 -5.23
C LYS A 85 10.83 3.50 -4.67
N GLU A 86 9.73 4.10 -5.10
CA GLU A 86 9.30 5.42 -4.58
C GLU A 86 9.01 5.37 -3.06
N ILE A 87 8.46 4.26 -2.58
CA ILE A 87 8.20 4.02 -1.15
C ILE A 87 9.50 3.87 -0.35
N ASP A 88 10.45 3.09 -0.85
CA ASP A 88 11.75 2.88 -0.20
C ASP A 88 12.53 4.20 -0.13
N GLU A 89 12.55 4.98 -1.20
CA GLU A 89 13.15 6.33 -1.22
C GLU A 89 12.50 7.30 -0.22
N TYR A 90 11.18 7.19 0.00
CA TYR A 90 10.52 7.96 1.05
C TYR A 90 10.99 7.52 2.43
N LEU A 91 11.05 6.21 2.69
CA LEU A 91 11.46 5.68 4.00
C LEU A 91 12.91 6.06 4.32
N GLU A 92 13.83 5.97 3.36
CA GLU A 92 15.24 6.35 3.56
C GLU A 92 15.42 7.83 3.96
N LYS A 93 14.53 8.70 3.48
CA LYS A 93 14.59 10.15 3.77
C LYS A 93 13.87 10.53 5.06
N ASN A 94 12.88 9.75 5.49
CA ASN A 94 11.88 10.18 6.48
C ASN A 94 11.73 9.23 7.68
N SER A 95 12.50 8.15 7.76
CA SER A 95 12.47 7.22 8.89
C SER A 95 13.84 7.06 9.53
N ASP A 96 13.84 6.86 10.85
CA ASP A 96 15.03 6.51 11.61
C ASP A 96 15.38 5.02 11.40
N GLU A 97 16.65 4.65 11.57
CA GLU A 97 17.09 3.25 11.41
C GLU A 97 16.43 2.27 12.39
N THR A 98 15.92 2.78 13.52
CA THR A 98 15.20 1.98 14.53
C THR A 98 13.70 1.88 14.26
N ALA A 99 13.19 2.56 13.24
CA ALA A 99 11.77 2.55 12.91
C ALA A 99 11.30 1.15 12.49
N TYR A 100 10.11 0.79 12.96
CA TYR A 100 9.48 -0.48 12.62
C TYR A 100 8.65 -0.34 11.34
N VAL A 101 9.23 -0.74 10.21
CA VAL A 101 8.55 -0.77 8.91
C VAL A 101 8.04 -2.17 8.62
N CYS A 102 6.74 -2.32 8.35
CA CYS A 102 6.14 -3.62 8.08
C CYS A 102 5.11 -3.60 6.95
N LEU A 103 4.77 -4.79 6.44
CA LEU A 103 3.71 -5.02 5.47
C LEU A 103 3.13 -6.43 5.62
N ILE A 104 1.94 -6.67 5.06
CA ILE A 104 1.36 -8.01 4.89
C ILE A 104 1.39 -8.36 3.41
N ALA A 105 2.22 -9.35 3.06
CA ALA A 105 2.39 -9.79 1.69
C ALA A 105 1.51 -11.01 1.37
N ASN A 106 0.64 -10.88 0.37
CA ASN A 106 0.04 -12.05 -0.28
C ASN A 106 1.11 -12.73 -1.13
N LYS A 107 1.21 -14.06 -1.11
CA LYS A 107 2.10 -14.78 -2.03
C LYS A 107 1.50 -14.79 -3.44
N PRO A 108 2.31 -14.62 -4.52
CA PRO A 108 3.77 -14.52 -4.53
C PRO A 108 4.33 -13.07 -4.51
N ALA A 109 3.53 -12.07 -4.13
CA ALA A 109 3.99 -10.67 -4.09
C ALA A 109 5.10 -10.42 -3.06
N ASP A 110 5.30 -11.32 -2.11
CA ASP A 110 6.42 -11.32 -1.17
C ASP A 110 7.80 -11.32 -1.85
N GLN A 111 7.93 -11.89 -3.05
CA GLN A 111 9.19 -11.87 -3.82
C GLN A 111 9.57 -10.46 -4.31
N LEU A 112 8.59 -9.58 -4.50
CA LEU A 112 8.85 -8.18 -4.80
C LEU A 112 9.49 -7.49 -3.59
N TYR A 113 8.89 -7.64 -2.41
CA TYR A 113 9.30 -6.90 -1.22
C TYR A 113 10.69 -7.31 -0.72
N LYS A 114 11.11 -8.56 -0.93
CA LYS A 114 12.48 -9.02 -0.63
C LYS A 114 13.56 -8.24 -1.37
N GLN A 115 13.23 -7.62 -2.52
CA GLN A 115 14.16 -6.76 -3.24
C GLN A 115 14.38 -5.40 -2.54
N PHE A 116 13.56 -5.08 -1.55
CA PHE A 116 13.56 -3.81 -0.80
C PHE A 116 13.78 -4.04 0.70
N ARG A 117 14.70 -4.96 1.05
CA ARG A 117 15.11 -5.27 2.44
C ARG A 117 13.99 -5.78 3.36
N PHE A 118 12.82 -6.15 2.84
CA PHE A 118 11.80 -6.82 3.64
C PHE A 118 12.15 -8.30 3.81
N GLU A 119 12.16 -8.74 5.07
CA GLU A 119 12.40 -10.13 5.46
C GLU A 119 11.19 -10.71 6.20
N TYR A 120 11.10 -12.03 6.29
CA TYR A 120 10.09 -12.65 7.12
C TYR A 120 10.46 -12.50 8.60
N VAL A 121 9.48 -12.12 9.43
CA VAL A 121 9.64 -12.04 10.90
C VAL A 121 9.68 -13.42 11.59
N GLN A 122 9.45 -14.51 10.84
CA GLN A 122 9.51 -15.88 11.33
C GLN A 122 10.97 -16.36 11.49
N PRO A 123 11.25 -17.31 12.40
CA PRO A 123 10.31 -18.02 13.27
C PRO A 123 9.92 -17.24 14.53
N ARG A 124 10.56 -16.09 14.81
CA ARG A 124 10.42 -15.35 16.06
C ARG A 124 9.02 -14.75 16.26
N ALA A 125 8.37 -14.32 15.19
CA ALA A 125 7.03 -13.73 15.21
C ALA A 125 6.23 -14.06 13.95
N CYS A 126 4.94 -13.71 13.95
CA CYS A 126 4.05 -13.85 12.78
C CYS A 126 3.12 -12.64 12.64
N GLY A 127 2.64 -12.41 11.42
CA GLY A 127 1.60 -11.40 11.16
C GLY A 127 0.23 -11.88 11.65
N MET A 128 -0.50 -11.01 12.33
CA MET A 128 -1.83 -11.30 12.87
C MET A 128 -2.82 -10.23 12.41
N LYS A 129 -4.00 -10.64 11.95
CA LYS A 129 -5.08 -9.74 11.57
C LYS A 129 -6.25 -9.90 12.54
N ARG A 130 -6.67 -8.80 13.17
CA ARG A 130 -7.90 -8.79 13.99
C ARG A 130 -9.13 -8.84 13.08
N VAL A 131 -10.01 -9.81 13.31
CA VAL A 131 -11.34 -9.84 12.69
C VAL A 131 -12.20 -8.74 13.32
N GLN A 132 -12.72 -7.85 12.49
CA GLN A 132 -13.56 -6.74 12.94
C GLN A 132 -15.03 -7.15 12.83
N THR A 133 -15.73 -7.18 13.96
CA THR A 133 -17.19 -7.32 14.01
C THR A 133 -17.77 -6.08 14.67
N LYS A 134 -18.65 -5.35 13.97
CA LYS A 134 -19.47 -4.33 14.64
C LYS A 134 -20.46 -5.11 15.52
N LYS A 135 -20.38 -4.96 16.84
CA LYS A 135 -21.52 -5.35 17.68
C LYS A 135 -22.67 -4.43 17.28
N THR A 136 -23.75 -4.99 16.75
CA THR A 136 -25.00 -4.24 16.62
C THR A 136 -25.35 -3.78 18.04
N PRO A 137 -25.57 -2.48 18.27
CA PRO A 137 -26.09 -2.05 19.57
C PRO A 137 -27.40 -2.79 19.83
N SER A 138 -27.51 -3.40 21.01
CA SER A 138 -28.76 -3.97 21.54
C SER A 138 -29.79 -2.87 21.76
#